data_AF-A0A924L369-F1
#
_entry.id   AF-A0A924L369-F1
#
_cell.length_a   1.000
_cell.length_b   1.000
_cell.length_c   1.000
_cell.angle_alpha   90.00
_cell.angle_beta   90.00
_cell.angle_gamma   90.00
#
_symmetry.space_group_name_H-M   'P 1'
#
loop_
_entity.id
_entity.type
_entity.pdbx_description
1 polymer ?
#
loop_
_entity_poly.entity_id
_entity_poly.type
_entity_poly.pdbx_seq_one_letter_code
_entity_poly.pdbx_strand_id
1 'polypeptide(L)'
;ENTIIEFSTDVKVEGKNLAAGKYGFFIAVGKEESILIFSKTSTSWGSFFYDDKEDALRVTVKQKTSDQSIEWLRYEFMNQSGSGATIALLWEKWIFPFTVETDLNKNQADLFRNELKSNKGFDWKTWAQAAEWSADNNTNLEEGLQWVEYAISGQYIGEKNFRTLSDKARILNMMGKTVEADAFAKEANTYGNMNDIHGYARQLMKAKKSKEAAALFKANYKKYPNQFTTNIGMVWALSSEQNDKEALKYANAAFAQASDAANKTEVEGIIVQLKAGKDVN
;
A
#
# COMPACT_ATOMS: atom_id res chain seq x y z
N GLU A 1 -0.78 23.69 -33.93
CA GLU A 1 -0.10 22.59 -33.20
C GLU A 1 -1.10 21.49 -32.89
N ASN A 2 -0.69 20.22 -32.85
CA ASN A 2 -1.57 19.10 -32.46
C ASN A 2 -1.64 18.96 -30.94
N THR A 3 -2.73 18.36 -30.43
CA THR A 3 -2.83 17.98 -29.02
C THR A 3 -1.77 16.92 -28.73
N ILE A 4 -1.15 17.00 -27.55
CA ILE A 4 -0.13 16.06 -27.11
C ILE A 4 -0.61 15.35 -25.83
N ILE A 5 -0.29 14.06 -25.71
CA ILE A 5 -0.39 13.30 -24.48
C ILE A 5 0.97 12.65 -24.17
N GLU A 6 1.43 12.75 -22.93
CA GLU A 6 2.75 12.29 -22.50
C GLU A 6 2.64 11.36 -21.29
N PHE A 7 3.38 10.25 -21.34
CA PHE A 7 3.44 9.25 -20.29
C PHE A 7 4.89 9.07 -19.84
N SER A 8 5.16 9.21 -18.54
CA SER A 8 6.49 9.02 -17.96
C SER A 8 6.89 7.56 -17.77
N THR A 9 5.92 6.65 -17.82
CA THR A 9 6.12 5.20 -17.75
C THR A 9 5.31 4.51 -18.84
N ASP A 10 5.59 3.23 -19.09
CA ASP A 10 4.72 2.40 -19.92
C ASP A 10 3.30 2.37 -19.33
N VAL A 11 2.29 2.36 -20.21
CA VAL A 11 0.88 2.33 -19.84
C VAL A 11 0.11 1.30 -20.67
N LYS A 12 -1.11 0.99 -20.24
CA LYS A 12 -2.13 0.36 -21.07
C LYS A 12 -3.25 1.34 -21.35
N VAL A 13 -3.62 1.50 -22.60
CA VAL A 13 -4.77 2.30 -23.02
C VAL A 13 -5.84 1.32 -23.52
N GLU A 14 -6.99 1.28 -22.84
CA GLU A 14 -8.04 0.26 -23.07
C GLU A 14 -7.46 -1.16 -23.15
N GLY A 15 -6.57 -1.50 -22.22
CA GLY A 15 -5.90 -2.80 -22.16
C GLY A 15 -4.78 -3.05 -23.18
N LYS A 16 -4.53 -2.13 -24.12
CA LYS A 16 -3.43 -2.24 -25.10
C LYS A 16 -2.17 -1.51 -24.62
N ASN A 17 -1.02 -2.17 -24.72
CA ASN A 17 0.26 -1.58 -24.30
C ASN A 17 0.64 -0.35 -25.13
N LEU A 18 1.15 0.67 -24.46
CA LEU A 18 1.79 1.85 -25.04
C LEU A 18 3.04 2.17 -24.20
N ALA A 19 4.18 2.33 -24.86
CA ALA A 19 5.43 2.64 -24.16
C ALA A 19 5.39 4.04 -23.53
N ALA A 20 6.28 4.30 -22.57
CA ALA A 20 6.53 5.66 -22.10
C ALA A 20 6.94 6.56 -23.28
N GLY A 21 6.44 7.79 -23.31
CA GLY A 21 6.76 8.73 -24.38
C GLY A 21 5.74 9.85 -24.55
N LYS A 22 6.06 10.71 -25.51
CA LYS A 22 5.24 11.85 -25.93
C LYS A 22 4.60 11.54 -27.27
N TYR A 23 3.27 11.68 -27.34
CA TYR A 23 2.48 11.30 -28.50
C TYR A 23 1.61 12.44 -28.98
N GLY A 24 1.51 12.61 -30.29
CA GLY A 24 0.41 13.37 -30.90
C GLY A 24 -0.90 12.62 -30.69
N PHE A 25 -1.90 13.30 -30.14
CA PHE A 25 -3.20 12.71 -29.83
C PHE A 25 -4.27 13.16 -30.82
N PHE A 26 -4.93 12.20 -31.45
CA PHE A 26 -6.01 12.44 -32.40
C PHE A 26 -7.20 11.54 -32.10
N ILE A 27 -8.40 12.00 -32.46
CA ILE A 27 -9.63 11.21 -32.41
C ILE A 27 -10.21 11.19 -33.83
N ALA A 28 -10.21 10.01 -34.46
CA ALA A 28 -10.98 9.79 -35.69
C ALA A 28 -12.43 9.51 -35.30
N VAL A 29 -13.26 10.55 -35.37
CA VAL A 29 -14.67 10.51 -34.94
C VAL A 29 -15.48 9.68 -35.93
N GLY A 30 -16.12 8.62 -35.44
CA GLY A 30 -17.10 7.84 -36.19
C GLY A 30 -18.52 8.05 -35.67
N LYS A 31 -19.50 7.40 -36.31
CA LYS A 31 -20.93 7.57 -35.98
C LYS A 31 -21.31 6.94 -34.65
N GLU A 32 -20.79 5.75 -34.35
CA GLU A 32 -21.10 4.97 -33.14
C GLU A 32 -19.88 4.75 -32.24
N GLU A 33 -18.72 4.59 -32.87
CA GLU A 33 -17.43 4.40 -32.22
C GLU A 33 -16.41 5.34 -32.84
N SER A 34 -15.40 5.71 -32.06
CA SER A 34 -14.32 6.60 -32.48
C SER A 34 -12.99 5.93 -32.21
N ILE A 35 -11.98 6.27 -33.01
CA ILE A 35 -10.64 5.70 -32.85
C ILE A 35 -9.75 6.76 -32.22
N LEU A 36 -9.23 6.47 -31.02
CA LEU A 36 -8.16 7.21 -30.40
C LEU A 36 -6.84 6.79 -31.02
N ILE A 37 -6.04 7.77 -31.41
CA ILE A 37 -4.80 7.59 -32.14
C ILE A 37 -3.68 8.29 -31.38
N PHE A 38 -2.63 7.53 -31.09
CA PHE A 38 -1.42 8.00 -30.44
C PHE A 38 -0.29 7.92 -31.48
N SER A 39 0.04 9.06 -32.09
CA SER A 39 1.08 9.19 -33.11
C SER A 39 2.43 9.50 -32.49
N LYS A 40 3.51 8.92 -33.01
CA LYS A 40 4.90 9.23 -32.60
C LYS A 40 5.29 10.67 -32.94
N THR A 41 4.56 11.33 -33.85
CA THR A 41 4.81 12.71 -34.23
C THR A 41 4.00 13.68 -33.36
N SER A 42 4.67 14.31 -32.39
CA SER A 42 4.04 15.25 -31.44
C SER A 42 4.27 16.74 -31.78
N THR A 43 4.79 17.05 -32.98
CA THR A 43 5.18 18.42 -33.37
C THR A 43 4.44 18.91 -34.62
N SER A 44 3.38 18.22 -35.03
CA SER A 44 2.65 18.51 -36.26
C SER A 44 1.73 19.72 -36.12
N TRP A 45 1.50 20.43 -37.21
CA TRP A 45 0.47 21.47 -37.25
C TRP A 45 -0.92 20.83 -37.42
N GLY A 46 -1.57 20.51 -36.29
CA GLY A 46 -2.88 19.85 -36.32
C GLY A 46 -2.80 18.48 -37.00
N SER A 47 -3.85 18.10 -37.75
CA SER A 47 -3.93 16.83 -38.47
C SER A 47 -3.43 16.87 -39.93
N PHE A 48 -2.99 18.03 -40.43
CA PHE A 48 -2.63 18.19 -41.86
C PHE A 48 -1.47 17.31 -42.32
N PHE A 49 -0.56 16.96 -41.41
CA PHE A 49 0.60 16.10 -41.66
C PHE A 49 0.51 14.78 -40.90
N TYR A 50 -0.71 14.33 -40.61
CA TYR A 50 -0.93 13.02 -40.01
C TYR A 50 -0.57 11.91 -41.02
N ASP A 51 0.23 10.93 -40.56
CA ASP A 51 0.60 9.71 -41.28
C ASP A 51 0.31 8.51 -40.37
N ASP A 52 -0.50 7.56 -40.85
CA ASP A 52 -0.91 6.39 -40.09
C ASP A 52 0.24 5.41 -39.83
N LYS A 53 1.33 5.50 -40.61
CA LYS A 53 2.56 4.73 -40.39
C LYS A 53 3.30 5.16 -39.12
N GLU A 54 3.03 6.37 -38.64
CA GLU A 54 3.62 6.92 -37.42
C GLU A 54 2.77 6.62 -36.18
N ASP A 55 1.68 5.87 -36.30
CA ASP A 55 0.85 5.50 -35.17
C ASP A 55 1.58 4.50 -34.25
N ALA A 56 1.75 4.89 -32.98
CA ALA A 56 2.21 3.99 -31.93
C ALA A 56 1.06 3.10 -31.43
N LEU A 57 -0.16 3.64 -31.37
CA LEU A 57 -1.34 2.90 -30.92
C LEU A 57 -2.63 3.46 -31.52
N ARG A 58 -3.55 2.52 -31.84
CA ARG A 58 -4.95 2.82 -32.20
C ARG A 58 -5.90 2.02 -31.31
N VAL A 59 -6.85 2.73 -30.72
CA VAL A 59 -7.82 2.17 -29.78
C VAL A 59 -9.22 2.61 -30.17
N THR A 60 -10.13 1.66 -30.31
CA THR A 60 -11.55 1.96 -30.54
C THR A 60 -12.23 2.20 -29.21
N VAL A 61 -12.98 3.30 -29.10
CA VAL A 61 -13.77 3.65 -27.92
C VAL A 61 -15.18 4.03 -28.32
N LYS A 62 -16.12 3.76 -27.43
CA LYS A 62 -17.51 4.17 -27.60
C LYS A 62 -17.71 5.55 -26.99
N GLN A 63 -17.93 6.56 -27.83
CA GLN A 63 -18.33 7.88 -27.35
C GLN A 63 -19.67 7.82 -26.60
N LYS A 64 -19.84 8.76 -25.67
CA LYS A 64 -21.10 8.99 -24.95
C LYS A 64 -21.62 10.38 -25.26
N THR A 65 -22.90 10.58 -25.03
CA THR A 65 -23.54 11.90 -25.12
C THR A 65 -23.94 12.42 -23.75
N SER A 66 -23.81 13.72 -23.54
CA SER A 66 -24.25 14.46 -22.35
C SER A 66 -25.49 15.30 -22.67
N ASP A 67 -26.37 15.49 -21.69
CA ASP A 67 -27.51 16.40 -21.80
C ASP A 67 -27.07 17.88 -21.73
N GLN A 68 -25.95 18.14 -21.05
CA GLN A 68 -25.35 19.47 -20.94
C GLN A 68 -24.28 19.66 -22.01
N SER A 69 -24.33 20.80 -22.72
CA SER A 69 -23.31 21.22 -23.68
C SER A 69 -22.09 21.76 -22.94
N ILE A 70 -20.90 21.33 -23.36
CA ILE A 70 -19.62 21.89 -22.96
C ILE A 70 -19.03 22.69 -24.12
N GLU A 71 -19.09 24.03 -24.01
CA GLU A 71 -18.63 24.93 -25.09
C GLU A 71 -17.10 24.88 -25.30
N TRP A 72 -16.34 24.75 -24.22
CA TRP A 72 -14.88 24.73 -24.24
C TRP A 72 -14.37 23.30 -24.15
N LEU A 73 -13.63 22.84 -25.17
CA LEU A 73 -13.01 21.51 -25.16
C LEU A 73 -12.17 21.33 -23.90
N ARG A 74 -12.46 20.26 -23.15
CA ARG A 74 -11.82 19.96 -21.87
C ARG A 74 -11.38 18.51 -21.81
N TYR A 75 -10.23 18.26 -21.18
CA TYR A 75 -9.80 16.92 -20.78
C TYR A 75 -9.96 16.75 -19.28
N GLU A 76 -10.55 15.63 -18.85
CA GLU A 76 -10.75 15.32 -17.43
C GLU A 76 -10.20 13.95 -17.05
N PHE A 77 -9.68 13.86 -15.82
CA PHE A 77 -9.24 12.61 -15.19
C PHE A 77 -10.27 12.18 -14.14
N MET A 78 -11.04 11.15 -14.48
CA MET A 78 -12.10 10.58 -13.65
C MET A 78 -11.68 9.22 -13.09
N ASN A 79 -12.39 8.73 -12.08
CA ASN A 79 -12.21 7.37 -11.51
C ASN A 79 -10.74 7.05 -11.17
N GLN A 80 -10.03 8.01 -10.58
CA GLN A 80 -8.61 7.88 -10.30
C GLN A 80 -8.35 6.81 -9.22
N SER A 81 -7.33 5.99 -9.46
CA SER A 81 -6.83 4.97 -8.55
C SER A 81 -5.29 5.00 -8.51
N GLY A 82 -4.68 4.16 -7.68
CA GLY A 82 -3.21 4.07 -7.62
C GLY A 82 -2.55 3.55 -8.91
N SER A 83 -3.29 2.87 -9.78
CA SER A 83 -2.77 2.20 -10.98
C SER A 83 -3.48 2.61 -12.27
N GLY A 84 -4.25 3.70 -12.27
CA GLY A 84 -4.95 4.14 -13.48
C GLY A 84 -6.04 5.17 -13.24
N ALA A 85 -6.58 5.67 -14.35
CA ALA A 85 -7.69 6.62 -14.39
C ALA A 85 -8.47 6.50 -15.71
N THR A 86 -9.70 6.99 -15.73
CA THR A 86 -10.44 7.25 -16.97
C THR A 86 -10.17 8.67 -17.43
N ILE A 87 -9.54 8.84 -18.59
CA ILE A 87 -9.38 10.14 -19.24
C ILE A 87 -10.58 10.34 -20.17
N ALA A 88 -11.16 11.54 -20.20
CA ALA A 88 -12.18 11.88 -21.19
C ALA A 88 -11.90 13.21 -21.85
N LEU A 89 -12.07 13.25 -23.17
CA LEU A 89 -12.30 14.50 -23.89
C LEU A 89 -13.80 14.82 -23.83
N LEU A 90 -14.14 16.03 -23.39
CA LEU A 90 -15.50 16.54 -23.40
C LEU A 90 -15.58 17.79 -24.28
N TRP A 91 -16.50 17.77 -25.24
CA TRP A 91 -16.76 18.91 -26.12
C TRP A 91 -18.16 18.83 -26.71
N GLU A 92 -18.87 19.96 -26.71
CA GLU A 92 -20.30 20.05 -27.01
C GLU A 92 -21.06 19.00 -26.17
N LYS A 93 -21.79 18.08 -26.80
CA LYS A 93 -22.47 16.99 -26.11
C LYS A 93 -21.66 15.70 -26.08
N TRP A 94 -20.48 15.67 -26.68
CA TRP A 94 -19.69 14.46 -26.84
C TRP A 94 -18.73 14.26 -25.66
N ILE A 95 -18.65 13.01 -25.22
CA ILE A 95 -17.68 12.53 -24.24
C ILE A 95 -16.95 11.34 -24.87
N PHE A 96 -15.63 11.39 -24.92
CA PHE A 96 -14.78 10.31 -25.41
C PHE A 96 -13.96 9.73 -24.24
N PRO A 97 -14.55 8.85 -23.41
CA PRO A 97 -13.86 8.29 -22.28
C PRO A 97 -12.94 7.13 -22.71
N PHE A 98 -11.77 7.05 -22.10
CA PHE A 98 -10.88 5.91 -22.22
C PHE A 98 -10.07 5.68 -20.94
N THR A 99 -9.82 4.43 -20.63
CA THR A 99 -9.07 3.99 -19.46
C THR A 99 -7.58 3.92 -19.77
N VAL A 100 -6.79 4.52 -18.90
CA VAL A 100 -5.33 4.39 -18.88
C VAL A 100 -4.91 3.72 -17.58
N GLU A 101 -4.13 2.65 -17.68
CA GLU A 101 -3.61 1.88 -16.54
C GLU A 101 -2.08 1.89 -16.56
N THR A 102 -1.48 1.82 -15.37
CA THR A 102 -0.04 1.71 -15.15
C THR A 102 0.27 0.46 -14.34
N ASP A 103 1.46 -0.10 -14.52
CA ASP A 103 1.96 -1.14 -13.64
C ASP A 103 2.57 -0.50 -12.38
N LEU A 104 1.70 -0.18 -11.41
CA LEU A 104 2.09 0.45 -10.14
C LEU A 104 3.23 -0.33 -9.46
N ASN A 105 3.12 -1.66 -9.43
CA ASN A 105 4.07 -2.50 -8.71
C ASN A 105 5.45 -2.51 -9.36
N LYS A 106 5.49 -2.70 -10.68
CA LYS A 106 6.75 -2.62 -11.43
C LYS A 106 7.37 -1.23 -11.31
N ASN A 107 6.59 -0.18 -11.55
CA ASN A 107 7.08 1.20 -11.55
C ASN A 107 7.64 1.60 -10.18
N GLN A 108 6.96 1.23 -9.09
CA GLN A 108 7.43 1.54 -7.74
C GLN A 108 8.68 0.73 -7.36
N ALA A 109 8.76 -0.55 -7.76
CA ALA A 109 9.97 -1.34 -7.57
C ALA A 109 11.16 -0.74 -8.34
N ASP A 110 10.96 -0.30 -9.59
CA ASP A 110 11.99 0.38 -10.38
C ASP A 110 12.45 1.70 -9.73
N LEU A 111 11.52 2.47 -9.16
CA LEU A 111 11.86 3.66 -8.38
C LEU A 111 12.74 3.31 -7.19
N PHE A 112 12.37 2.30 -6.38
CA PHE A 112 13.22 1.86 -5.26
C PHE A 112 14.61 1.43 -5.73
N ARG A 113 14.73 0.62 -6.80
CA ARG A 113 16.03 0.21 -7.35
C ARG A 113 16.93 1.39 -7.71
N ASN A 114 16.36 2.49 -8.18
CA ASN A 114 17.09 3.70 -8.52
C ASN A 114 17.43 4.53 -7.28
N GLU A 115 16.45 4.74 -6.39
CA GLU A 115 16.64 5.53 -5.17
C GLU A 115 17.67 4.89 -4.22
N LEU A 116 17.66 3.57 -4.08
CA LEU A 116 18.59 2.83 -3.22
C LEU A 116 20.04 2.87 -3.73
N LYS A 117 20.27 3.27 -4.99
CA LYS A 117 21.61 3.53 -5.55
C LYS A 117 22.05 4.99 -5.40
N SER A 118 21.15 5.87 -4.97
CA SER A 118 21.42 7.28 -4.73
C SER A 118 21.91 7.55 -3.30
N ASN A 119 22.06 8.82 -2.93
CA ASN A 119 22.35 9.21 -1.55
C ASN A 119 21.34 8.66 -0.53
N LYS A 120 20.08 8.41 -0.93
CA LYS A 120 19.06 7.78 -0.09
C LYS A 120 19.47 6.38 0.37
N GLY A 121 20.21 5.64 -0.45
CA GLY A 121 20.69 4.29 -0.14
C GLY A 121 21.68 4.20 1.02
N PHE A 122 22.20 5.32 1.52
CA PHE A 122 23.09 5.35 2.68
C PHE A 122 22.35 5.42 4.03
N ASP A 123 21.05 5.12 4.05
CA ASP A 123 20.23 4.99 5.25
C ASP A 123 19.46 3.67 5.20
N TRP A 124 19.66 2.78 6.19
CA TRP A 124 18.95 1.50 6.28
C TRP A 124 17.43 1.65 6.24
N LYS A 125 16.87 2.79 6.68
CA LYS A 125 15.42 3.03 6.70
C LYS A 125 14.83 3.02 5.31
N THR A 126 15.58 3.45 4.30
CA THR A 126 15.13 3.47 2.90
C THR A 126 15.02 2.05 2.34
N TRP A 127 15.99 1.19 2.66
CA TRP A 127 15.98 -0.23 2.32
C TRP A 127 14.83 -0.96 3.04
N ALA A 128 14.64 -0.69 4.34
CA ALA A 128 13.52 -1.23 5.11
C ALA A 128 12.17 -0.79 4.53
N GLN A 129 12.03 0.48 4.13
CA GLN A 129 10.81 0.99 3.49
C GLN A 129 10.50 0.30 2.17
N ALA A 130 11.49 0.05 1.32
CA ALA A 130 11.29 -0.66 0.06
C ALA A 130 10.83 -2.11 0.29
N ALA A 131 11.41 -2.78 1.28
CA ALA A 131 11.00 -4.12 1.70
C ALA A 131 9.59 -4.14 2.29
N GLU A 132 9.26 -3.17 3.15
CA GLU A 132 7.94 -3.02 3.75
C GLU A 132 6.87 -2.80 2.67
N TRP A 133 7.11 -1.89 1.73
CA TRP A 133 6.20 -1.62 0.63
C TRP A 133 5.94 -2.86 -0.24
N SER A 134 6.98 -3.66 -0.49
CA SER A 134 6.88 -4.94 -1.24
C SER A 134 5.93 -5.92 -0.54
N ALA A 135 6.06 -6.06 0.79
CA ALA A 135 5.17 -6.89 1.58
C ALA A 135 3.74 -6.31 1.69
N ASP A 136 3.58 -4.99 1.83
CA ASP A 136 2.25 -4.36 1.92
C ASP A 136 1.45 -4.55 0.62
N ASN A 137 2.13 -4.58 -0.52
CA ASN A 137 1.52 -4.76 -1.85
C ASN A 137 1.59 -6.21 -2.35
N ASN A 138 2.10 -7.14 -1.53
CA ASN A 138 2.29 -8.56 -1.86
C ASN A 138 2.97 -8.77 -3.24
N THR A 139 4.03 -8.01 -3.49
CA THR A 139 4.78 -7.99 -4.76
C THR A 139 6.27 -7.94 -4.49
N ASN A 140 7.10 -8.38 -5.44
CA ASN A 140 8.56 -8.28 -5.35
C ASN A 140 9.16 -8.84 -4.05
N LEU A 141 8.56 -9.89 -3.47
CA LEU A 141 8.93 -10.38 -2.13
C LEU A 141 10.38 -10.88 -2.06
N GLU A 142 10.90 -11.49 -3.12
CA GLU A 142 12.30 -11.92 -3.19
C GLU A 142 13.27 -10.75 -3.10
N GLU A 143 12.99 -9.66 -3.80
CA GLU A 143 13.83 -8.45 -3.78
C GLU A 143 13.62 -7.67 -2.50
N GLY A 144 12.38 -7.60 -1.99
CA GLY A 144 12.06 -7.08 -0.67
C GLY A 144 12.84 -7.81 0.44
N LEU A 145 13.01 -9.13 0.33
CA LEU A 145 13.85 -9.91 1.26
C LEU A 145 15.32 -9.48 1.17
N GLN A 146 15.86 -9.26 -0.02
CA GLN A 146 17.23 -8.77 -0.20
C GLN A 146 17.40 -7.35 0.37
N TRP A 147 16.41 -6.48 0.14
CA TRP A 147 16.43 -5.11 0.66
C TRP A 147 16.41 -5.08 2.19
N VAL A 148 15.57 -5.88 2.85
CA VAL A 148 15.58 -5.93 4.31
C VAL A 148 16.84 -6.59 4.85
N GLU A 149 17.43 -7.57 4.16
CA GLU A 149 18.73 -8.15 4.54
C GLU A 149 19.85 -7.10 4.50
N TYR A 150 19.84 -6.26 3.47
CA TYR A 150 20.75 -5.12 3.40
C TYR A 150 20.46 -4.07 4.47
N ALA A 151 19.18 -3.81 4.78
CA ALA A 151 18.80 -2.95 5.90
C ALA A 151 19.28 -3.48 7.25
N ILE A 152 19.41 -4.79 7.43
CA ILE A 152 19.92 -5.42 8.67
C ILE A 152 21.44 -5.38 8.74
N SER A 153 22.13 -5.63 7.62
CA SER A 153 23.54 -6.06 7.63
C SER A 153 24.45 -5.41 6.58
N GLY A 154 23.94 -4.47 5.79
CA GLY A 154 24.72 -3.74 4.79
C GLY A 154 25.92 -3.04 5.42
N GLN A 155 27.11 -3.18 4.84
CA GLN A 155 28.32 -2.60 5.39
C GLN A 155 28.19 -1.07 5.51
N TYR A 156 28.45 -0.53 6.71
CA TYR A 156 28.31 0.90 7.05
C TYR A 156 26.89 1.49 6.97
N ILE A 157 25.88 0.72 6.58
CA ILE A 157 24.51 1.20 6.35
C ILE A 157 23.52 0.47 7.26
N GLY A 158 23.63 -0.85 7.34
CA GLY A 158 22.66 -1.72 7.98
C GLY A 158 22.55 -1.50 9.49
N GLU A 159 21.32 -1.59 9.99
CA GLU A 159 20.98 -1.54 11.39
C GLU A 159 20.06 -2.71 11.76
N LYS A 160 20.59 -3.64 12.53
CA LYS A 160 19.79 -4.70 13.13
C LYS A 160 18.98 -4.12 14.30
N ASN A 161 17.66 -4.06 14.14
CA ASN A 161 16.73 -3.59 15.17
C ASN A 161 15.38 -4.30 15.05
N PHE A 162 14.43 -3.93 15.90
CA PHE A 162 13.10 -4.54 15.92
C PHE A 162 12.40 -4.48 14.56
N ARG A 163 12.45 -3.32 13.89
CA ARG A 163 11.77 -3.09 12.62
C ARG A 163 12.35 -3.98 11.53
N THR A 164 13.66 -3.93 11.32
CA THR A 164 14.30 -4.68 10.21
C THR A 164 14.15 -6.19 10.39
N LEU A 165 14.23 -6.71 11.62
CA LEU A 165 14.00 -8.13 11.90
C LEU A 165 12.53 -8.54 11.74
N SER A 166 11.58 -7.68 12.16
CA SER A 166 10.14 -7.93 12.01
C SER A 166 9.70 -7.92 10.55
N ASP A 167 10.23 -6.98 9.75
CA ASP A 167 9.96 -6.89 8.31
C ASP A 167 10.48 -8.13 7.58
N LYS A 168 11.69 -8.58 7.93
CA LYS A 168 12.24 -9.84 7.40
C LYS A 168 11.37 -11.04 7.77
N ALA A 169 10.96 -11.15 9.02
CA ALA A 169 10.06 -12.22 9.46
C ALA A 169 8.73 -12.18 8.68
N ARG A 170 8.15 -10.99 8.48
CA ARG A 170 6.92 -10.80 7.71
C ARG A 170 7.06 -11.27 6.27
N ILE A 171 8.11 -10.84 5.57
CA ILE A 171 8.38 -11.22 4.18
C ILE A 171 8.59 -12.73 4.07
N LEU A 172 9.41 -13.34 4.94
CA LEU A 172 9.63 -14.78 4.97
C LEU A 172 8.32 -15.56 5.16
N ASN A 173 7.45 -15.09 6.06
CA ASN A 173 6.14 -15.71 6.28
C ASN A 173 5.24 -15.62 5.03
N MET A 174 5.23 -14.48 4.32
CA MET A 174 4.50 -14.32 3.06
C MET A 174 5.03 -15.23 1.94
N MET A 175 6.34 -15.51 1.96
CA MET A 175 6.98 -16.49 1.06
C MET A 175 6.79 -17.95 1.51
N GLY A 176 6.04 -18.21 2.58
CA GLY A 176 5.81 -19.56 3.13
C GLY A 176 6.97 -20.14 3.95
N LYS A 177 8.02 -19.36 4.24
CA LYS A 177 9.20 -19.77 5.03
C LYS A 177 8.97 -19.55 6.53
N THR A 178 7.97 -20.22 7.08
CA THR A 178 7.47 -19.96 8.44
C THR A 178 8.49 -20.24 9.56
N VAL A 179 9.31 -21.29 9.43
CA VAL A 179 10.34 -21.61 10.45
C VAL A 179 11.41 -20.51 10.55
N GLU A 180 11.86 -20.00 9.40
CA GLU A 180 12.81 -18.89 9.36
C GLU A 180 12.17 -17.59 9.86
N ALA A 181 10.92 -17.33 9.45
CA ALA A 181 10.15 -16.18 9.93
C ALA A 181 10.04 -16.16 11.46
N ASP A 182 9.71 -17.29 12.08
CA ASP A 182 9.59 -17.41 13.53
C ASP A 182 10.91 -17.17 14.27
N ALA A 183 12.04 -17.59 13.69
CA ALA A 183 13.35 -17.32 14.24
C ALA A 183 13.65 -15.82 14.27
N PHE A 184 13.44 -15.12 13.15
CA PHE A 184 13.64 -13.67 13.06
C PHE A 184 12.63 -12.88 13.90
N ALA A 185 11.38 -13.33 14.00
CA ALA A 185 10.38 -12.71 14.87
C ALA A 185 10.79 -12.82 16.36
N LYS A 186 11.29 -13.97 16.79
CA LYS A 186 11.83 -14.16 18.14
C LYS A 186 13.03 -13.27 18.41
N GLU A 187 13.95 -13.17 17.45
CA GLU A 187 15.09 -12.26 17.54
C GLU A 187 14.63 -10.80 17.61
N ALA A 188 13.66 -10.38 16.77
CA ALA A 188 13.13 -9.02 16.78
C ALA A 188 12.67 -8.60 18.18
N ASN A 189 11.94 -9.47 18.89
CA ASN A 189 11.44 -9.20 20.24
C ASN A 189 12.54 -8.85 21.27
N THR A 190 13.79 -9.29 21.06
CA THR A 190 14.88 -8.91 21.96
C THR A 190 15.29 -7.45 21.80
N TYR A 191 15.01 -6.84 20.63
CA TYR A 191 15.27 -5.43 20.32
C TYR A 191 14.07 -4.51 20.57
N GLY A 192 12.86 -5.06 20.63
CA GLY A 192 11.62 -4.28 20.75
C GLY A 192 11.46 -3.59 22.10
N ASN A 193 11.00 -2.33 22.05
CA ASN A 193 10.44 -1.64 23.21
C ASN A 193 8.98 -2.09 23.47
N MET A 194 8.35 -1.54 24.51
CA MET A 194 6.98 -1.88 24.89
C MET A 194 5.98 -1.69 23.75
N ASN A 195 6.06 -0.58 23.02
CA ASN A 195 5.12 -0.23 21.96
C ASN A 195 5.38 -1.06 20.71
N ASP A 196 6.64 -1.34 20.39
CA ASP A 196 7.03 -2.18 19.26
C ASP A 196 6.41 -3.58 19.37
N ILE A 197 6.65 -4.25 20.51
CA ILE A 197 6.15 -5.60 20.77
C ILE A 197 4.61 -5.60 20.79
N HIS A 198 4.00 -4.58 21.40
CA HIS A 198 2.54 -4.46 21.46
C HIS A 198 1.92 -4.27 20.08
N GLY A 199 2.52 -3.40 19.24
CA GLY A 199 2.08 -3.18 17.86
C GLY A 199 2.19 -4.44 17.00
N TYR A 200 3.30 -5.17 17.13
CA TYR A 200 3.49 -6.44 16.40
C TYR A 200 2.51 -7.53 16.85
N ALA A 201 2.28 -7.68 18.15
CA ALA A 201 1.26 -8.58 18.67
C ALA A 201 -0.15 -8.22 18.14
N ARG A 202 -0.46 -6.93 17.98
CA ARG A 202 -1.70 -6.48 17.36
C ARG A 202 -1.82 -6.84 15.88
N GLN A 203 -0.74 -6.76 15.12
CA GLN A 203 -0.74 -7.22 13.72
C GLN A 203 -1.01 -8.72 13.64
N LEU A 204 -0.42 -9.52 14.54
CA LEU A 204 -0.66 -10.97 14.61
C LEU A 204 -2.12 -11.31 14.95
N MET A 205 -2.76 -10.54 15.85
CA MET A 205 -4.20 -10.67 16.10
C MET A 205 -5.03 -10.46 14.84
N LYS A 206 -4.76 -9.39 14.06
CA LYS A 206 -5.45 -9.13 12.78
C LYS A 206 -5.20 -10.23 11.75
N ALA A 207 -4.02 -10.84 11.77
CA ALA A 207 -3.67 -11.99 10.94
C ALA A 207 -4.25 -13.32 11.47
N LYS A 208 -5.14 -13.29 12.48
CA LYS A 208 -5.76 -14.48 13.12
C LYS A 208 -4.76 -15.44 13.77
N LYS A 209 -3.57 -14.94 14.15
CA LYS A 209 -2.53 -15.68 14.88
C LYS A 209 -2.63 -15.43 16.39
N SER A 210 -3.82 -15.65 16.96
CA SER A 210 -4.14 -15.22 18.33
C SER A 210 -3.24 -15.84 19.42
N LYS A 211 -2.80 -17.09 19.25
CA LYS A 211 -1.89 -17.76 20.21
C LYS A 211 -0.52 -17.10 20.26
N GLU A 212 0.04 -16.76 19.11
CA GLU A 212 1.34 -16.09 19.00
C GLU A 212 1.25 -14.66 19.57
N ALA A 213 0.20 -13.93 19.22
CA ALA A 213 -0.07 -12.60 19.76
C ALA A 213 -0.23 -12.61 21.28
N ALA A 214 -1.00 -13.55 21.84
CA ALA A 214 -1.20 -13.68 23.28
C ALA A 214 0.13 -13.95 24.02
N ALA A 215 1.00 -14.79 23.46
CA ALA A 215 2.33 -15.04 24.02
C ALA A 215 3.19 -13.77 24.05
N LEU A 216 3.12 -12.94 23.00
CA LEU A 216 3.85 -11.67 22.92
C LEU A 216 3.30 -10.63 23.89
N PHE A 217 1.98 -10.48 24.02
CA PHE A 217 1.39 -9.58 25.01
C PHE A 217 1.80 -9.95 26.44
N LYS A 218 1.78 -11.25 26.77
CA LYS A 218 2.23 -11.76 28.07
C LYS A 218 3.71 -11.51 28.31
N ALA A 219 4.56 -11.76 27.30
CA ALA A 219 5.99 -11.46 27.38
C ALA A 219 6.25 -9.95 27.54
N ASN A 220 5.50 -9.12 26.83
CA ASN A 220 5.60 -7.66 26.91
C ASN A 220 5.19 -7.15 28.29
N TYR A 221 4.09 -7.65 28.86
CA TYR A 221 3.69 -7.34 30.23
C TYR A 221 4.74 -7.77 31.25
N LYS A 222 5.36 -8.95 31.08
CA LYS A 222 6.45 -9.39 31.95
C LYS A 222 7.65 -8.45 31.92
N LYS A 223 7.97 -7.87 30.75
CA LYS A 223 9.08 -6.91 30.58
C LYS A 223 8.71 -5.51 31.07
N TYR A 224 7.47 -5.08 30.87
CA TYR A 224 6.95 -3.76 31.22
C TYR A 224 5.64 -3.89 32.03
N PRO A 225 5.73 -4.27 33.32
CA PRO A 225 4.55 -4.58 34.11
C PRO A 225 3.71 -3.33 34.38
N ASN A 226 2.39 -3.54 34.39
CA ASN A 226 1.40 -2.57 34.84
C ASN A 226 1.49 -1.19 34.16
N GLN A 227 1.70 -1.18 32.85
CA GLN A 227 1.55 0.01 32.02
C GLN A 227 0.20 -0.06 31.31
N PHE A 228 -0.37 1.09 30.94
CA PHE A 228 -1.66 1.14 30.23
C PHE A 228 -1.66 0.20 29.02
N THR A 229 -0.65 0.34 28.16
CA THR A 229 -0.43 -0.47 26.96
C THR A 229 -0.32 -1.96 27.26
N THR A 230 0.46 -2.37 28.27
CA THR A 230 0.64 -3.80 28.57
C THR A 230 -0.57 -4.40 29.28
N ASN A 231 -1.32 -3.63 30.06
CA ASN A 231 -2.61 -4.04 30.62
C ASN A 231 -3.64 -4.29 29.52
N ILE A 232 -3.76 -3.39 28.53
CA ILE A 232 -4.61 -3.63 27.35
C ILE A 232 -4.16 -4.87 26.57
N GLY A 233 -2.85 -5.07 26.40
CA GLY A 233 -2.32 -6.29 25.77
C GLY A 233 -2.74 -7.57 26.50
N MET A 234 -2.69 -7.57 27.83
CA MET A 234 -3.15 -8.69 28.65
C MET A 234 -4.66 -8.95 28.51
N VAL A 235 -5.47 -7.90 28.35
CA VAL A 235 -6.91 -8.04 28.09
C VAL A 235 -7.15 -8.84 26.81
N TRP A 236 -6.53 -8.44 25.69
CA TRP A 236 -6.66 -9.14 24.42
C TRP A 236 -6.16 -10.58 24.50
N ALA A 237 -4.98 -10.78 25.10
CA ALA A 237 -4.40 -12.11 25.29
C ALA A 237 -5.35 -13.04 26.06
N LEU A 238 -5.87 -12.60 27.21
CA LEU A 238 -6.72 -13.41 28.08
C LEU A 238 -8.12 -13.62 27.50
N SER A 239 -8.69 -12.62 26.83
CA SER A 239 -9.99 -12.79 26.16
C SER A 239 -9.89 -13.79 25.00
N SER A 240 -8.76 -13.82 24.27
CA SER A 240 -8.53 -14.81 23.21
C SER A 240 -8.41 -16.25 23.75
N GLU A 241 -8.14 -16.38 25.05
CA GLU A 241 -8.08 -17.63 25.80
C GLU A 241 -9.38 -17.93 26.57
N GLN A 242 -10.45 -17.14 26.35
CA GLN A 242 -11.74 -17.22 27.04
C GLN A 242 -11.62 -17.05 28.57
N ASN A 243 -10.61 -16.31 29.02
CA ASN A 243 -10.36 -16.01 30.43
C ASN A 243 -10.80 -14.58 30.79
N ASP A 244 -12.08 -14.30 30.55
CA ASP A 244 -12.66 -12.94 30.69
C ASP A 244 -12.57 -12.42 32.12
N LYS A 245 -12.67 -13.31 33.11
CA LYS A 245 -12.56 -12.95 34.54
C LYS A 245 -11.18 -12.38 34.86
N GLU A 246 -10.13 -12.98 34.32
CA GLU A 246 -8.77 -12.46 34.50
C GLU A 246 -8.55 -11.22 33.65
N ALA A 247 -9.05 -11.21 32.40
CA ALA A 247 -9.00 -10.05 31.52
C ALA A 247 -9.60 -8.79 32.17
N LEU A 248 -10.73 -8.92 32.89
CA LEU A 248 -11.37 -7.83 33.62
C LEU A 248 -10.45 -7.15 34.64
N LYS A 249 -9.54 -7.89 35.29
CA LYS A 249 -8.59 -7.28 36.25
C LYS A 249 -7.67 -6.30 35.53
N TYR A 250 -7.12 -6.71 34.39
CA TYR A 250 -6.25 -5.90 33.56
C TYR A 250 -7.00 -4.74 32.90
N ALA A 251 -8.24 -4.95 32.48
CA ALA A 251 -9.09 -3.88 31.92
C ALA A 251 -9.36 -2.78 32.96
N ASN A 252 -9.68 -3.15 34.21
CA ASN A 252 -9.86 -2.17 35.29
C ASN A 252 -8.55 -1.41 35.61
N ALA A 253 -7.41 -2.10 35.58
CA ALA A 253 -6.11 -1.45 35.76
C ALA A 253 -5.81 -0.46 34.62
N ALA A 254 -6.06 -0.85 33.36
CA ALA A 254 -5.92 0.05 32.21
C ALA A 254 -6.87 1.26 32.32
N PHE A 255 -8.12 1.06 32.74
CA PHE A 255 -9.08 2.15 32.91
C PHE A 255 -8.58 3.21 33.92
N ALA A 256 -8.02 2.77 35.04
CA ALA A 256 -7.44 3.67 36.05
C ALA A 256 -6.20 4.43 35.54
N GLN A 257 -5.51 3.89 34.53
CA GLN A 257 -4.29 4.45 33.94
C GLN A 257 -4.54 5.33 32.72
N ALA A 258 -5.74 5.29 32.13
CA ALA A 258 -6.07 6.08 30.95
C ALA A 258 -5.99 7.59 31.24
N SER A 259 -5.12 8.29 30.51
CA SER A 259 -4.87 9.73 30.68
C SER A 259 -5.87 10.62 29.97
N ASP A 260 -6.52 10.13 28.92
CA ASP A 260 -7.46 10.88 28.07
C ASP A 260 -8.85 10.21 28.02
N ALA A 261 -9.85 11.01 27.63
CA ALA A 261 -11.25 10.59 27.61
C ALA A 261 -11.54 9.51 26.55
N ALA A 262 -10.81 9.51 25.43
CA ALA A 262 -11.01 8.52 24.37
C ALA A 262 -10.60 7.13 24.87
N ASN A 263 -9.39 7.01 25.43
CA ASN A 263 -8.92 5.77 26.02
C ASN A 263 -9.82 5.28 27.15
N LYS A 264 -10.29 6.16 28.04
CA LYS A 264 -11.26 5.80 29.09
C LYS A 264 -12.54 5.18 28.52
N THR A 265 -13.12 5.83 27.51
CA THR A 265 -14.35 5.37 26.85
C THR A 265 -14.15 4.02 26.17
N GLU A 266 -13.00 3.82 25.51
CA GLU A 266 -12.65 2.54 24.89
C GLU A 266 -12.55 1.42 25.95
N VAL A 267 -11.81 1.66 27.04
CA VAL A 267 -11.65 0.65 28.10
C VAL A 267 -12.98 0.36 28.81
N GLU A 268 -13.83 1.36 29.02
CA GLU A 268 -15.19 1.15 29.57
C GLU A 268 -16.01 0.21 28.68
N GLY A 269 -15.98 0.42 27.36
CA GLY A 269 -16.64 -0.46 26.40
C GLY A 269 -16.13 -1.91 26.50
N ILE A 270 -14.81 -2.09 26.61
CA ILE A 270 -14.18 -3.40 26.79
C ILE A 270 -14.65 -4.06 28.10
N ILE A 271 -14.68 -3.32 29.21
CA ILE A 271 -15.15 -3.84 30.51
C ILE A 271 -16.59 -4.33 30.42
N VAL A 272 -17.47 -3.58 29.75
CA VAL A 272 -18.87 -3.96 29.54
C VAL A 272 -18.97 -5.26 28.74
N GLN A 273 -18.20 -5.40 27.66
CA GLN A 273 -18.20 -6.60 26.82
C GLN A 273 -17.69 -7.83 27.59
N LEU A 274 -16.59 -7.71 28.33
CA LEU A 274 -16.05 -8.79 29.14
C LEU A 274 -17.02 -9.24 30.25
N LYS A 275 -17.73 -8.30 30.89
CA LYS A 275 -18.78 -8.64 31.87
C LYS A 275 -19.94 -9.42 31.25
N ALA A 276 -20.19 -9.22 29.96
CA ALA A 276 -21.20 -9.95 29.19
C ALA A 276 -20.67 -11.28 28.60
N GLY A 277 -19.42 -11.67 28.89
CA GLY A 277 -18.80 -12.88 28.34
C GLY A 277 -18.59 -12.82 26.82
N LYS A 278 -18.39 -11.61 26.28
CA LYS A 278 -18.11 -11.41 24.86
C LYS A 278 -16.61 -11.28 24.64
N ASP A 279 -16.12 -11.95 23.60
CA ASP A 279 -14.76 -11.75 23.10
C ASP A 279 -14.57 -10.29 22.66
N VAL A 280 -13.43 -9.71 23.05
CA VAL A 280 -13.09 -8.31 22.78
C VAL A 280 -12.00 -8.16 21.71
N ASN A 281 -11.68 -9.25 21.01
CA ASN A 281 -10.66 -9.33 19.95
C ASN A 281 -11.22 -9.19 18.52
#